data_AF-A0AA35TKU5-F1
#
_entry.id   AF-A0AA35TKU5-F1
#
_cell.length_a   1.000
_cell.length_b   1.000
_cell.length_c   1.000
_cell.angle_alpha   90.00
_cell.angle_beta   90.00
_cell.angle_gamma   90.00
#
_symmetry.space_group_name_H-M   'P 1'
#
loop_
_entity.id
_entity.type
_entity.pdbx_description
1 polymer ?
#
loop_
_entity_poly.entity_id
_entity_poly.type
_entity_poly.pdbx_seq_one_letter_code
_entity_poly.pdbx_strand_id
1 'polypeptide(L)'
;MRGIFSAYAPFLCSAMSNWMLDILLLALWAGTGCGYEWDDHGYVLYCPCMGRFGNQAAHFLGALRFAKELNRTLAVPPWRSYTRKANVPFGELFDIEVVQRYHKSLPLEEFMVQLAPQHWPPGERVGYCYRFTLSLLHSNI
;
A
#
# COMPACT_ATOMS: atom_id res chain seq x y z
N MET A 1 -29.50 -40.99 -20.97
CA MET A 1 -30.56 -40.86 -19.94
C MET A 1 -31.00 -39.39 -19.98
N ARG A 2 -32.11 -39.09 -20.68
CA ARG A 2 -33.39 -38.56 -20.10
C ARG A 2 -33.14 -37.37 -19.16
N GLY A 3 -33.66 -36.16 -19.32
CA GLY A 3 -34.71 -35.58 -20.16
C GLY A 3 -35.05 -34.21 -19.52
N ILE A 4 -35.19 -33.15 -20.33
CA ILE A 4 -36.44 -32.40 -20.57
C ILE A 4 -36.82 -31.38 -19.47
N PHE A 5 -36.74 -30.10 -19.88
CA PHE A 5 -37.70 -29.00 -19.71
C PHE A 5 -38.82 -29.06 -18.66
N SER A 6 -39.08 -27.87 -18.10
CA SER A 6 -40.38 -27.31 -17.71
C SER A 6 -40.82 -27.46 -16.26
N ALA A 7 -40.78 -26.34 -15.52
CA ALA A 7 -42.02 -25.73 -15.03
C ALA A 7 -41.76 -24.26 -14.66
N TYR A 8 -42.30 -23.37 -15.49
CA TYR A 8 -42.68 -22.02 -15.09
C TYR A 8 -43.74 -22.08 -13.97
N ALA A 9 -43.57 -21.21 -12.96
CA ALA A 9 -44.55 -20.40 -12.21
C ALA A 9 -45.84 -21.07 -11.65
N PRO A 10 -46.45 -20.62 -10.52
CA PRO A 10 -46.53 -19.20 -10.13
C PRO A 10 -46.53 -18.91 -8.62
N PHE A 11 -46.09 -17.72 -8.21
CA PHE A 11 -46.79 -16.91 -7.19
C PHE A 11 -46.39 -15.45 -7.39
N LEU A 12 -47.12 -14.80 -8.28
CA LEU A 12 -47.32 -13.35 -8.24
C LEU A 12 -48.15 -13.06 -6.99
N CYS A 13 -47.51 -12.56 -5.93
CA CYS A 13 -48.19 -11.78 -4.90
C CYS A 13 -47.19 -10.82 -4.23
N SER A 14 -47.07 -9.64 -4.85
CA SER A 14 -47.09 -8.37 -4.12
C SER A 14 -46.21 -8.24 -2.88
N ALA A 15 -44.89 -8.15 -3.07
CA ALA A 15 -44.09 -7.23 -2.27
C ALA A 15 -43.24 -6.47 -3.27
N MET A 16 -43.45 -5.15 -3.33
CA MET A 16 -42.66 -4.24 -4.14
C MET A 16 -41.19 -4.46 -3.79
N SER A 17 -40.50 -5.28 -4.59
CA SER A 17 -39.06 -5.46 -4.49
C SER A 17 -38.48 -4.07 -4.58
N ASN A 18 -37.85 -3.60 -3.53
CA ASN A 18 -37.44 -2.21 -3.49
C ASN A 18 -36.11 -2.14 -4.25
N TRP A 19 -36.18 -2.17 -5.59
CA TRP A 19 -35.04 -2.02 -6.51
C TRP A 19 -34.21 -0.79 -6.11
N MET A 20 -34.85 0.23 -5.53
CA MET A 20 -34.19 1.38 -4.94
C MET A 20 -33.32 1.06 -3.72
N LEU A 21 -33.74 0.17 -2.81
CA LEU A 21 -32.91 -0.26 -1.67
C LEU A 21 -31.71 -1.09 -2.13
N ASP A 22 -31.89 -1.96 -3.12
CA ASP A 22 -30.78 -2.75 -3.67
C ASP A 22 -29.80 -1.86 -4.46
N ILE A 23 -30.28 -0.86 -5.21
CA ILE A 23 -29.45 0.16 -5.86
C ILE A 23 -28.75 1.05 -4.83
N LEU A 24 -29.44 1.43 -3.74
CA LEU A 24 -28.83 2.20 -2.65
C LEU A 24 -27.74 1.39 -1.94
N LEU A 25 -27.96 0.10 -1.68
CA LEU A 25 -26.96 -0.79 -1.08
C LEU A 25 -25.75 -1.01 -2.00
N LEU A 26 -25.96 -1.17 -3.31
CA LEU A 26 -24.88 -1.23 -4.30
C LEU A 26 -24.11 0.09 -4.43
N ALA A 27 -24.80 1.23 -4.38
CA ALA A 27 -24.17 2.56 -4.41
C ALA A 27 -23.38 2.86 -3.13
N LEU A 28 -23.86 2.39 -1.97
CA LEU A 28 -23.12 2.46 -0.70
C LEU A 28 -21.89 1.55 -0.71
N TRP A 29 -21.95 0.38 -1.35
CA TRP A 29 -20.80 -0.52 -1.47
C TRP A 29 -19.75 -0.05 -2.49
N ALA A 30 -20.18 0.66 -3.54
CA ALA A 30 -19.28 1.30 -4.50
C ALA A 30 -18.52 2.53 -3.93
N GLY A 31 -18.94 3.04 -2.76
CA GLY A 31 -18.42 4.25 -2.14
C GLY A 31 -17.25 4.08 -1.16
N THR A 32 -16.87 2.85 -0.80
CA THR A 32 -15.62 2.62 -0.04
C THR A 32 -14.45 2.80 -0.99
N GLY A 33 -13.85 3.99 -1.00
CA GLY A 33 -12.73 4.32 -1.86
C GLY A 33 -11.57 3.34 -1.70
N CYS A 34 -11.03 2.87 -2.84
CA CYS A 34 -9.79 2.10 -2.92
C CYS A 34 -8.57 3.00 -2.67
N GLY A 35 -8.44 3.55 -1.46
CA GLY A 35 -7.35 4.45 -1.10
C GLY A 35 -6.78 4.18 0.29
N TYR A 36 -5.50 4.49 0.46
CA TYR A 36 -4.88 4.50 1.80
C TYR A 36 -5.34 5.73 2.58
N GLU A 37 -5.67 5.55 3.85
CA GLU A 37 -5.96 6.64 4.78
C GLU A 37 -4.66 7.16 5.42
N TRP A 38 -4.63 8.44 5.80
CA TRP A 38 -3.51 9.03 6.51
C TRP A 38 -3.41 8.51 7.96
N ASP A 39 -2.25 8.01 8.38
CA ASP A 39 -1.99 7.63 9.77
C ASP A 39 -1.44 8.81 10.57
N ASP A 40 -2.19 9.25 11.58
CA ASP A 40 -1.81 10.35 12.49
C ASP A 40 -0.55 10.06 13.31
N HIS A 41 -0.18 8.78 13.49
CA HIS A 41 1.09 8.43 14.13
C HIS A 41 2.30 8.77 13.23
N GLY A 42 2.07 8.94 11.93
CA GLY A 42 3.06 9.28 10.92
C GLY A 42 3.74 8.06 10.30
N TYR A 43 4.73 8.35 9.44
CA TYR A 43 5.33 7.35 8.55
C TYR A 43 6.84 7.24 8.73
N VAL A 44 7.38 6.06 8.44
CA VAL A 44 8.81 5.79 8.31
C VAL A 44 9.10 5.40 6.86
N LEU A 45 9.99 6.16 6.23
CA LEU A 45 10.48 5.93 4.88
C LEU A 45 12.00 5.75 4.95
N TYR A 46 12.54 4.86 4.12
CA TYR A 46 13.99 4.71 3.98
C TYR A 46 14.37 4.20 2.58
N CYS A 47 15.62 4.44 2.17
CA CYS A 47 16.17 3.80 0.97
C CYS A 47 16.94 2.52 1.34
N PRO A 48 16.67 1.38 0.71
CA PRO A 48 17.52 0.19 0.78
C PRO A 48 18.78 0.37 -0.10
N CYS A 49 19.55 1.43 0.17
CA CYS A 49 20.64 1.92 -0.68
C CYS A 49 21.98 1.21 -0.46
N MET A 50 22.10 0.33 0.54
CA MET A 50 23.34 -0.38 0.86
C MET A 50 23.26 -1.86 0.52
N GLY A 51 24.10 -2.29 -0.43
CA GLY A 51 24.28 -3.69 -0.81
C GLY A 51 23.24 -4.25 -1.78
N ARG A 52 23.32 -5.56 -2.02
CA ARG A 52 22.39 -6.28 -2.92
C ARG A 52 21.18 -6.80 -2.14
N PHE A 53 20.31 -7.57 -2.78
CA PHE A 53 19.06 -8.06 -2.21
C PHE A 53 19.19 -8.61 -0.77
N GLY A 54 20.19 -9.46 -0.48
CA GLY A 54 20.40 -10.00 0.87
C GLY A 54 20.63 -8.92 1.94
N ASN A 55 21.41 -7.88 1.63
CA ASN A 55 21.60 -6.74 2.52
C ASN A 55 20.31 -5.92 2.65
N GLN A 56 19.61 -5.70 1.54
CA GLN A 56 18.35 -4.95 1.54
C GLN A 56 17.28 -5.66 2.38
N ALA A 57 17.19 -6.99 2.30
CA ALA A 57 16.29 -7.80 3.12
C ALA A 57 16.63 -7.73 4.62
N ALA A 58 17.91 -7.78 4.97
CA ALA A 58 18.35 -7.60 6.36
C ALA A 58 17.99 -6.20 6.89
N HIS A 59 18.20 -5.14 6.10
CA HIS A 59 17.78 -3.79 6.47
C HIS A 59 16.26 -3.65 6.59
N PHE A 60 15.51 -4.31 5.71
CA PHE A 60 14.05 -4.32 5.77
C PHE A 60 13.53 -4.92 7.09
N LEU A 61 14.08 -6.05 7.55
CA LEU A 61 13.68 -6.63 8.83
C LEU A 61 13.97 -5.69 10.01
N GLY A 62 15.13 -5.02 9.99
CA GLY A 62 15.48 -4.01 10.98
C GLY A 62 14.54 -2.80 10.94
N ALA A 63 14.25 -2.28 9.75
CA ALA A 63 13.34 -1.15 9.54
C ALA A 63 11.91 -1.47 9.94
N LEU A 64 11.44 -2.71 9.69
CA LEU A 64 10.12 -3.18 10.09
C LEU A 64 9.97 -3.21 11.61
N ARG A 65 10.98 -3.72 12.33
CA ARG A 65 10.98 -3.65 13.80
C ARG A 65 11.06 -2.22 14.29
N PHE A 66 11.91 -1.38 13.68
CA PHE A 66 12.06 0.02 14.05
C PHE A 66 10.75 0.81 13.91
N ALA A 67 10.04 0.66 12.78
CA ALA A 67 8.74 1.28 12.56
C ALA A 67 7.69 0.82 13.59
N LYS A 68 7.72 -0.46 13.97
CA LYS A 68 6.86 -1.02 15.01
C LYS A 68 7.13 -0.41 16.39
N GLU A 69 8.39 -0.28 16.78
CA GLU A 69 8.77 0.34 18.06
C GLU A 69 8.40 1.83 18.11
N LEU A 70 8.44 2.53 16.98
CA LEU A 70 7.98 3.93 16.89
C LEU A 70 6.45 4.08 16.76
N ASN A 71 5.71 2.97 16.59
CA ASN A 71 4.29 2.96 16.23
C ASN A 71 3.97 3.84 15.00
N ARG A 72 4.85 3.83 14.00
CA ARG A 72 4.68 4.61 12.74
C ARG A 72 4.50 3.67 11.57
N THR A 73 3.62 3.99 10.62
CA THR A 73 3.40 3.14 9.45
C THR A 73 4.65 3.08 8.57
N LEU A 74 5.08 1.87 8.22
CA LEU A 74 6.24 1.67 7.34
C LEU A 74 5.80 1.79 5.87
N ALA A 75 6.36 2.75 5.15
CA ALA A 75 6.29 2.79 3.69
C ALA A 75 7.39 1.88 3.13
N VAL A 76 7.00 0.69 2.71
CA VAL A 76 7.90 -0.39 2.30
C VAL A 76 8.55 -0.04 0.96
N PRO A 77 9.89 0.08 0.89
CA PRO A 77 10.55 0.51 -0.33
C PRO A 77 10.59 -0.59 -1.39
N PRO A 78 10.72 -0.23 -2.68
CA PRO A 78 11.09 -1.18 -3.71
C PRO A 78 12.50 -1.74 -3.51
N TRP A 79 12.74 -2.93 -4.04
CA TRP A 79 14.06 -3.54 -4.11
C TRP A 79 14.92 -2.88 -5.20
N ARG A 80 16.18 -2.61 -4.90
CA ARG A 80 17.15 -2.12 -5.90
C ARG A 80 17.75 -3.29 -6.66
N SER A 81 17.43 -3.41 -7.94
CA SER A 81 18.07 -4.36 -8.85
C SER A 81 19.15 -3.67 -9.68
N TYR A 82 20.41 -3.97 -9.40
CA TYR A 82 21.54 -3.45 -10.19
C TYR A 82 21.61 -4.10 -11.57
N THR A 83 21.23 -5.37 -11.69
CA THR A 83 21.19 -6.08 -12.98
C THR A 83 20.13 -5.49 -13.91
N ARG A 84 18.92 -5.23 -13.39
CA ARG A 84 17.83 -4.60 -14.16
C ARG A 84 17.94 -3.08 -14.23
N LYS A 85 18.89 -2.48 -13.51
CA LYS A 85 19.02 -1.02 -13.30
C LYS A 85 17.68 -0.36 -12.93
N ALA A 86 16.89 -1.05 -12.09
CA ALA A 86 15.50 -0.69 -11.81
C ALA A 86 15.16 -0.83 -10.33
N ASN A 87 14.13 -0.09 -9.92
CA ASN A 87 13.41 -0.31 -8.66
C ASN A 87 12.33 -1.37 -8.93
N VAL A 88 12.39 -2.48 -8.20
CA VAL A 88 11.48 -3.62 -8.32
C VAL A 88 10.46 -3.50 -7.20
N PRO A 89 9.16 -3.39 -7.49
CA PRO A 89 8.14 -3.25 -6.46
C PRO A 89 8.22 -4.37 -5.43
N PHE A 90 7.91 -4.07 -4.17
CA PHE A 90 7.92 -5.06 -3.10
C PHE A 90 7.02 -6.26 -3.43
N GLY A 91 5.82 -5.97 -3.96
CA GLY A 91 4.80 -6.92 -4.39
C GLY A 91 5.22 -7.91 -5.48
N GLU A 92 6.32 -7.65 -6.20
CA GLU A 92 6.83 -8.60 -7.20
C GLU A 92 7.47 -9.84 -6.55
N LEU A 93 8.02 -9.69 -5.35
CA LEU A 93 8.74 -10.77 -4.65
C LEU A 93 8.03 -11.25 -3.38
N PHE A 94 7.26 -10.40 -2.73
CA PHE A 94 6.65 -10.67 -1.44
C PHE A 94 5.24 -10.11 -1.34
N ASP A 95 4.39 -10.80 -0.60
CA ASP A 95 3.04 -10.34 -0.29
C ASP A 95 3.07 -9.30 0.84
N ILE A 96 2.52 -8.11 0.57
CA ILE A 96 2.45 -7.03 1.55
C ILE A 96 1.50 -7.38 2.71
N GLU A 97 0.47 -8.20 2.48
CA GLU A 97 -0.49 -8.58 3.52
C GLU A 97 0.20 -9.35 4.66
N VAL A 98 1.22 -10.13 4.34
CA VAL A 98 2.03 -10.85 5.34
C VAL A 98 2.80 -9.88 6.22
N VAL A 99 3.33 -8.80 5.65
CA VAL A 99 4.02 -7.74 6.41
C VAL A 99 3.04 -7.01 7.32
N GLN A 100 1.84 -6.71 6.80
CA GLN A 100 0.78 -6.01 7.53
C GLN A 100 0.30 -6.75 8.78
N ARG A 101 0.40 -8.09 8.81
CA ARG A 101 0.11 -8.89 10.02
C ARG A 101 1.09 -8.61 11.16
N TYR A 102 2.31 -8.14 10.86
CA TYR A 102 3.29 -7.83 11.89
C TYR A 102 3.21 -6.39 12.38
N HIS A 103 3.05 -5.44 11.45
CA HIS A 103 2.98 -4.00 11.71
C HIS A 103 2.33 -3.26 10.54
N LYS A 104 1.75 -2.07 10.79
CA LYS A 104 1.15 -1.25 9.74
C LYS A 104 2.16 -0.93 8.64
N SER A 105 1.82 -1.27 7.41
CA SER A 105 2.70 -1.05 6.26
C SER A 105 1.92 -0.86 4.96
N LEU A 106 2.47 -0.07 4.06
CA LEU A 106 2.01 0.07 2.68
C LEU A 106 3.20 0.14 1.72
N PRO A 107 3.03 -0.17 0.42
CA PRO A 107 4.07 0.06 -0.58
C PRO A 107 4.42 1.56 -0.67
N LEU A 108 5.72 1.87 -0.77
CA LEU A 108 6.19 3.25 -0.90
C LEU A 108 5.66 3.91 -2.18
N GLU A 109 5.46 3.15 -3.25
CA GLU A 109 4.89 3.63 -4.50
C GLU A 109 3.48 4.20 -4.29
N GLU A 110 2.65 3.47 -3.54
CA GLU A 110 1.30 3.91 -3.19
C GLU A 110 1.31 5.10 -2.23
N PHE A 111 2.24 5.13 -1.27
CA PHE A 111 2.45 6.31 -0.42
C PHE A 111 2.76 7.55 -1.26
N MET A 112 3.67 7.43 -2.23
CA MET A 112 4.10 8.55 -3.06
C MET A 112 3.01 9.06 -4.01
N VAL A 113 2.11 8.18 -4.47
CA VAL A 113 0.99 8.54 -5.37
C VAL A 113 -0.21 9.07 -4.61
N GLN A 114 -0.61 8.40 -3.52
CA GLN A 114 -1.88 8.66 -2.86
C GLN A 114 -1.77 9.65 -1.70
N LEU A 115 -0.69 9.59 -0.91
CA LEU A 115 -0.58 10.32 0.36
C LEU A 115 0.39 11.50 0.31
N ALA A 116 1.55 11.32 -0.32
CA ALA A 116 2.61 12.33 -0.36
C ALA A 116 2.20 13.67 -1.01
N PRO A 117 1.38 13.73 -2.09
CA PRO A 117 1.01 15.01 -2.69
C PRO A 117 0.23 15.93 -1.75
N GLN A 118 -0.55 15.36 -0.83
CA GLN A 118 -1.43 16.10 0.08
C GLN A 118 -0.75 16.36 1.43
N HIS A 119 0.01 15.39 1.94
CA HIS A 119 0.53 15.43 3.32
C HIS A 119 2.06 15.54 3.42
N TRP A 120 2.80 15.38 2.32
CA TRP A 120 4.27 15.48 2.32
C TRP A 120 4.81 16.12 1.02
N PRO A 121 4.42 17.39 0.75
CA PRO A 121 4.77 18.10 -0.48
C PRO A 121 6.28 18.38 -0.56
N PRO A 122 6.83 18.67 -1.75
CA PRO A 122 8.28 18.86 -1.95
C PRO A 122 8.98 19.84 -0.98
N GLY A 123 8.31 20.90 -0.54
CA GLY A 123 8.85 21.88 0.42
C GLY A 123 8.93 21.40 1.87
N GLU A 124 8.28 20.29 2.20
CA GLU A 124 8.18 19.75 3.57
C GLU A 124 8.96 18.43 3.73
N ARG A 125 9.75 18.06 2.71
CA ARG A 125 10.51 16.80 2.71
C ARG A 125 11.79 16.93 3.52
N VAL A 126 11.73 16.48 4.77
CA VAL A 126 12.88 16.45 5.69
C VAL A 126 13.58 15.10 5.64
N GLY A 127 14.89 15.11 5.38
CA GLY A 127 15.75 13.93 5.46
C GLY A 127 16.39 13.78 6.85
N TYR A 128 16.46 12.54 7.35
CA TYR A 128 17.07 12.22 8.64
C TYR A 128 18.34 11.39 8.43
N CYS A 129 19.43 11.75 9.13
CA CYS A 129 20.69 10.99 9.11
C CYS A 129 21.41 11.10 10.47
N TYR A 130 22.30 10.16 10.78
CA TYR A 130 23.04 10.15 12.05
C TYR A 130 23.96 11.38 12.20
N ARG A 131 24.63 11.77 11.12
CA ARG A 131 25.45 12.98 11.03
C ARG A 131 25.38 13.51 9.60
N PHE A 132 25.13 14.80 9.45
CA PHE A 132 25.21 15.46 8.15
C PHE A 132 26.66 15.52 7.67
N THR A 133 26.96 14.77 6.63
CA THR A 133 28.15 15.00 5.80
C THR A 133 27.68 15.69 4.52
N LEU A 134 27.84 17.01 4.47
CA LEU A 134 27.35 17.90 3.41
C LEU A 134 28.06 17.71 2.05
N SER A 135 28.94 16.71 1.90
CA SER A 135 29.92 16.69 0.80
C SER A 135 29.45 16.04 -0.51
N LEU A 136 28.27 15.42 -0.57
CA LEU A 136 27.83 14.70 -1.79
C LEU A 136 26.41 15.04 -2.29
N LEU A 137 25.64 15.87 -1.58
CA LEU A 137 24.28 16.25 -1.99
C LEU A 137 24.23 17.52 -2.87
N HIS A 138 25.37 18.18 -3.10
CA HIS A 138 25.49 19.31 -4.04
C HIS A 138 25.90 18.89 -5.46
N SER A 139 26.06 17.59 -5.74
CA SER A 139 26.25 17.12 -7.12
C SER A 139 24.89 17.11 -7.83
N ASN A 140 24.59 18.21 -8.52
CA ASN A 140 23.46 18.44 -9.43
C ASN A 140 22.70 17.17 -9.85
N ILE A 141 21.48 17.03 -9.32
CA ILE A 141 20.36 16.37 -9.99
C ILE A 141 19.34 17.47 -10.26
#